data_AF-A0A9R1QW71-F1
#
_entry.id   AF-A0A9R1QW71-F1
#
_cell.length_a   1.000
_cell.length_b   1.000
_cell.length_c   1.000
_cell.angle_alpha   90.00
_cell.angle_beta   90.00
_cell.angle_gamma   90.00
#
_symmetry.space_group_name_H-M   'P 1'
#
loop_
_entity.id
_entity.type
_entity.pdbx_description
1 polymer ?
#
loop_
_entity_poly.entity_id
_entity_poly.type
_entity_poly.pdbx_seq_one_letter_code
_entity_poly.pdbx_strand_id
1 'polypeptide(L)'
;MLLRKLRTLAGDRLFELHETQEDNFILSKQLEDLQGQLKDDNYIFTSKPYTILSDQLHHLNAEIERYKGLVEVLQNDKNQFLQREKEMCAKGESVNNIKQSITAYEAKIEELEHQILKSMAEKNDLEIKVEESLQDSGKKDFKDEIHVMAAALSKEMEMMENQLNRSKDAASEALALREEAESLRTLLAKKISEQKEISDRYNAQVSEIKSLKELIETLEKENQELEFIVDMYGKECSESRTITEIKESENRARKQAEYLRTSLEEHSLELRVKAANEAETACQRRLCIAEAELEELRTDVDASERDVLELKEAIRIKEAEGDAYISEIETIGQAYEDMQTQNQHLLQQVADRDDFNIKLVSDSVKTKQASASLLSEKHLLQKQLHQVNSSLESSKQKLSRGEEQMKAYVAQAIKTSSENRHHAVTIEKTLLEVSDAEKELKWLRSAVGSSEKEYEQNQKKIAELRTELEHERSEKRKLEEAYEEVKNEVMELTSENEEATIQKLQDEIKDSKAILKCGVCFDRPKEVVITKCFHLFCSTCIQRNLELRHRKCPGCGTPFGQNDVREVKI
;
A
#
# COMPACT_ATOMS: atom_id res chain seq x y z
N MET A 1 86.43 64.50 73.28
CA MET A 1 85.77 63.17 73.21
C MET A 1 84.38 63.23 72.56
N LEU A 2 83.50 64.16 72.95
CA LEU A 2 82.14 64.33 72.37
C LEU A 2 82.12 64.53 70.84
N LEU A 3 82.98 65.39 70.32
CA LEU A 3 83.11 65.69 68.89
C LEU A 3 83.42 64.45 68.03
N ARG A 4 84.15 63.48 68.58
CA ARG A 4 84.51 62.24 67.87
C ARG A 4 83.31 61.29 67.78
N LYS A 5 82.55 61.14 68.87
CA LYS A 5 81.30 60.35 68.90
C LYS A 5 80.22 60.94 67.98
N LEU A 6 80.04 62.26 67.98
CA LEU A 6 79.09 62.92 67.07
C LEU A 6 79.47 62.73 65.60
N ARG A 7 80.78 62.70 65.28
CA ARG A 7 81.26 62.46 63.92
C ARG A 7 81.07 61.01 63.46
N THR A 8 81.24 60.03 64.37
CA THR A 8 80.95 58.62 64.08
C THR A 8 79.45 58.39 63.89
N LEU A 9 78.62 58.90 64.80
CA LEU A 9 77.15 58.78 64.69
C LEU A 9 76.61 59.46 63.43
N ALA A 10 77.13 60.63 63.06
CA ALA A 10 76.78 61.29 61.81
C ALA A 10 77.22 60.48 60.57
N GLY A 11 78.36 59.77 60.67
CA GLY A 11 78.84 58.84 59.64
C GLY A 11 77.94 57.61 59.48
N ASP A 12 77.55 56.98 60.59
CA ASP A 12 76.64 55.83 60.60
C ASP A 12 75.25 56.24 60.06
N ARG A 13 74.74 57.42 60.45
CA ARG A 13 73.47 57.95 59.93
C ARG A 13 73.53 58.28 58.43
N LEU A 14 74.68 58.76 57.95
CA LEU A 14 74.93 58.97 56.53
C LEU A 14 74.99 57.65 55.75
N PHE A 15 75.56 56.60 56.36
CA PHE A 15 75.60 55.27 55.78
C PHE A 15 74.20 54.65 55.69
N GLU A 16 73.41 54.68 56.78
CA GLU A 16 71.99 54.25 56.77
C GLU A 16 71.16 55.02 55.74
N LEU A 17 71.39 56.33 55.60
CA LEU A 17 70.73 57.15 54.59
C LEU A 17 71.11 56.72 53.16
N HIS A 18 72.38 56.39 52.93
CA HIS A 18 72.85 55.91 51.64
C HIS A 18 72.25 54.54 51.30
N GLU A 19 72.25 53.62 52.26
CA GLU A 19 71.67 52.28 52.10
C GLU A 19 70.16 52.36 51.80
N THR A 20 69.42 53.18 52.55
CA THR A 20 67.99 53.40 52.28
C THR A 20 67.70 54.12 50.97
N GLN A 21 68.61 54.98 50.49
CA GLN A 21 68.51 55.61 49.17
C GLN A 21 68.77 54.60 48.04
N GLU A 22 69.71 53.67 48.26
CA GLU A 22 70.04 52.61 47.31
C GLU A 22 68.89 51.59 47.21
N ASP A 23 68.30 51.19 48.33
CA ASP A 23 67.09 50.37 48.36
C ASP A 23 65.90 51.06 47.66
N ASN A 24 65.68 52.36 47.91
CA ASN A 24 64.63 53.12 47.25
C ASN A 24 64.84 53.20 45.74
N PHE A 25 66.10 53.34 45.30
CA PHE A 25 66.45 53.36 43.90
C PHE A 25 66.18 52.00 43.23
N ILE A 26 66.53 50.89 43.88
CA ILE A 26 66.23 49.53 43.41
C ILE A 26 64.72 49.32 43.30
N LEU A 27 63.95 49.68 44.34
CA LEU A 27 62.49 49.55 44.34
C LEU A 27 61.83 50.43 43.29
N SER A 28 62.32 51.66 43.10
CA SER A 28 61.81 52.58 42.07
C SER A 28 62.06 52.02 40.67
N LYS A 29 63.24 51.45 40.41
CA LYS A 29 63.56 50.81 39.14
C LYS A 29 62.71 49.56 38.88
N GLN A 30 62.50 48.73 39.91
CA GLN A 30 61.58 47.59 39.82
C GLN A 30 60.13 48.03 39.54
N LEU A 31 59.69 49.13 40.15
CA LEU A 31 58.39 49.74 39.86
C LEU A 31 58.30 50.23 38.42
N GLU A 32 59.35 50.88 37.92
CA GLU A 32 59.41 51.38 36.54
C GLU A 32 59.38 50.23 35.52
N ASP A 33 60.13 49.16 35.77
CA ASP A 33 60.13 47.94 34.97
C ASP A 33 58.74 47.26 34.97
N LEU A 34 58.09 47.14 36.13
CA LEU A 34 56.72 46.62 36.24
C LEU A 34 55.71 47.52 35.52
N GLN A 35 55.87 48.85 35.59
CA GLN A 35 55.00 49.80 34.91
C GLN A 35 55.20 49.75 33.39
N GLY A 36 56.42 49.50 32.93
CA GLY A 36 56.74 49.24 31.52
C GLY A 36 56.09 47.95 31.02
N GLN A 37 56.19 46.86 31.79
CA GLN A 37 55.53 45.59 31.50
C GLN A 37 54.00 45.72 31.45
N LEU A 38 53.40 46.50 32.35
CA LEU A 38 51.94 46.77 32.37
C LEU A 38 51.46 47.68 31.25
N LYS A 39 52.36 48.39 30.55
CA LYS A 39 52.03 49.26 29.40
C LYS A 39 52.32 48.57 28.06
N ASP A 40 53.03 47.45 28.06
CA ASP A 40 53.31 46.68 26.86
C ASP A 40 52.18 45.68 26.60
N ASP A 41 51.35 45.99 25.60
CA ASP A 41 50.24 45.14 25.18
C ASP A 41 50.69 43.71 24.84
N ASN A 42 51.90 43.51 24.30
CA ASN A 42 52.42 42.17 24.01
C ASN A 42 52.69 41.37 25.29
N TYR A 43 53.18 42.03 26.34
CA TYR A 43 53.38 41.38 27.63
C TYR A 43 52.03 41.04 28.27
N ILE A 44 51.02 41.90 28.14
CA ILE A 44 49.66 41.63 28.63
C ILE A 44 49.06 40.41 27.91
N PHE A 45 49.14 40.34 26.58
CA PHE A 45 48.57 39.22 25.80
C PHE A 45 49.29 37.88 26.03
N THR A 46 50.57 37.93 26.37
CA THR A 46 51.35 36.73 26.73
C THR A 46 51.32 36.41 28.22
N SER A 47 50.72 37.29 29.04
CA SER A 47 50.60 37.09 30.47
C SER A 47 49.68 35.91 30.79
N LYS A 48 50.06 35.13 31.80
CA LYS A 48 49.31 33.94 32.25
C LYS A 48 47.84 34.21 32.59
N PRO A 49 47.46 35.34 33.23
CA PRO A 49 46.05 35.66 33.48
C PRO A 49 45.27 35.89 32.18
N TYR A 50 45.85 36.59 31.21
CA TYR A 50 45.19 36.87 29.92
C TYR A 50 45.01 35.59 29.11
N THR A 51 46.02 34.72 29.04
CA THR A 51 45.91 33.45 28.30
C THR A 51 44.81 32.56 28.87
N ILE A 52 44.70 32.45 30.20
CA ILE A 52 43.61 31.70 30.85
C ILE A 52 42.25 32.28 30.49
N LEU A 53 42.10 33.60 30.53
CA LEU A 53 40.83 34.27 30.19
C LEU A 53 40.49 34.10 28.70
N SER A 54 41.49 34.19 27.83
CA SER A 54 41.37 33.97 26.38
C SER A 54 40.94 32.54 26.06
N ASP A 55 41.55 31.55 26.70
CA ASP A 55 41.20 30.13 26.54
C ASP A 55 39.76 29.86 27.01
N GLN A 56 39.35 30.45 28.14
CA GLN A 56 37.97 30.39 28.62
C GLN A 56 36.99 31.03 27.64
N LEU A 57 37.33 32.20 27.07
CA LEU A 57 36.52 32.86 26.04
C LEU A 57 36.39 32.00 24.79
N HIS A 58 37.47 31.36 24.36
CA HIS A 58 37.47 30.48 23.20
C HIS A 58 36.60 29.24 23.43
N HIS A 59 36.68 28.64 24.62
CA HIS A 59 35.83 27.54 25.03
C HIS A 59 34.35 27.95 25.03
N LEU A 60 33.99 29.07 25.65
CA LEU A 60 32.61 29.55 25.70
C LEU A 60 32.06 29.84 24.31
N ASN A 61 32.88 30.42 23.42
CA ASN A 61 32.49 30.63 22.02
C ASN A 61 32.26 29.30 21.28
N ALA A 62 33.11 28.30 21.48
CA ALA A 62 32.93 26.98 20.89
C ALA A 62 31.63 26.31 21.40
N GLU A 63 31.28 26.48 22.68
CA GLU A 63 30.01 26.00 23.22
C GLU A 63 28.81 26.74 22.64
N ILE A 64 28.88 28.06 22.49
CA ILE A 64 27.83 28.86 21.85
C ILE A 64 27.59 28.38 20.42
N GLU A 65 28.63 28.17 19.61
CA GLU A 65 28.49 27.66 18.24
C GLU A 65 27.89 26.24 18.22
N ARG A 66 28.28 25.38 19.15
CA ARG A 66 27.67 24.05 19.31
C ARG A 66 26.18 24.15 19.62
N TYR A 67 25.78 25.04 20.53
CA TYR A 67 24.37 25.25 20.87
C TYR A 67 23.58 25.88 19.71
N LYS A 68 24.17 26.81 18.95
CA LYS A 68 23.55 27.35 17.73
C LYS A 68 23.26 26.25 16.71
N GLY A 69 24.24 25.38 16.44
CA GLY A 69 24.05 24.23 15.54
C GLY A 69 22.94 23.30 16.03
N LEU A 70 22.85 23.03 17.33
CA LEU A 70 21.78 22.23 17.90
C LEU A 70 20.40 22.90 17.74
N VAL A 71 20.31 24.21 17.95
CA VAL A 71 19.07 24.97 17.75
C VAL A 71 18.62 24.94 16.31
N GLU A 72 19.53 25.07 15.34
CA GLU A 72 19.19 24.97 13.91
C GLU A 72 18.64 23.58 13.55
N VAL A 73 19.25 22.51 14.06
CA VAL A 73 18.75 21.14 13.86
C VAL A 73 17.36 20.99 14.47
N LEU A 74 17.15 21.41 15.71
CA LEU A 74 15.85 21.34 16.38
C LEU A 74 14.78 22.18 15.67
N GLN A 75 15.15 23.33 15.13
CA GLN A 75 14.27 24.19 14.34
C GLN A 75 13.84 23.49 13.05
N ASN A 76 14.77 22.81 12.38
CA ASN A 76 14.48 22.05 11.17
C ASN A 76 13.58 20.83 11.47
N ASP A 77 13.86 20.12 12.56
CA ASP A 77 13.03 19.00 13.02
C ASP A 77 11.61 19.47 13.34
N LYS A 78 11.46 20.59 14.05
CA LYS A 78 10.14 21.21 14.31
C LYS A 78 9.37 21.48 13.02
N ASN A 79 10.03 22.04 12.00
CA ASN A 79 9.40 22.33 10.72
C ASN A 79 8.96 21.05 9.99
N GLN A 80 9.78 20.00 10.01
CA GLN A 80 9.42 18.69 9.46
C GLN A 80 8.24 18.06 10.19
N PHE A 81 8.20 18.15 11.53
CA PHE A 81 7.07 17.67 12.32
C PHE A 81 5.78 18.43 11.99
N LEU A 82 5.85 19.75 11.88
CA LEU A 82 4.69 20.58 11.52
C LEU A 82 4.16 20.22 10.12
N GLN A 83 5.05 19.93 9.18
CA GLN A 83 4.66 19.48 7.85
C GLN A 83 3.97 18.11 7.89
N ARG A 84 4.54 17.15 8.63
CA ARG A 84 3.92 15.83 8.81
C ARG A 84 2.56 15.93 9.50
N GLU A 85 2.41 16.81 10.49
CA GLU A 85 1.14 17.06 11.15
C GLU A 85 0.08 17.57 10.16
N LYS A 86 0.42 18.55 9.32
CA LYS A 86 -0.48 19.04 8.26
C LYS A 86 -0.87 17.95 7.27
N GLU A 87 0.07 17.12 6.86
CA GLU A 87 -0.20 15.97 5.99
C GLU A 87 -1.14 14.94 6.65
N MET A 88 -0.98 14.70 7.95
CA MET A 88 -1.85 13.80 8.70
C MET A 88 -3.26 14.38 8.89
N CYS A 89 -3.39 15.68 9.13
CA CYS A 89 -4.70 16.35 9.15
C CYS A 89 -5.41 16.24 7.80
N ALA A 90 -4.72 16.53 6.70
CA ALA A 90 -5.29 16.40 5.35
C ALA A 90 -5.73 14.95 5.04
N LYS A 91 -4.93 13.97 5.46
CA LYS A 91 -5.32 12.54 5.38
C LYS A 91 -6.55 12.25 6.24
N GLY A 92 -6.64 12.80 7.45
CA GLY A 92 -7.80 12.66 8.33
C GLY A 92 -9.09 13.20 7.70
N GLU A 93 -9.03 14.39 7.08
CA GLU A 93 -10.14 14.97 6.32
C GLU A 93 -10.56 14.08 5.15
N SER A 94 -9.60 13.54 4.40
CA SER A 94 -9.89 12.61 3.29
C SER A 94 -10.59 11.33 3.77
N VAL A 95 -10.18 10.79 4.93
CA VAL A 95 -10.81 9.61 5.54
C VAL A 95 -12.24 9.93 5.97
N ASN A 96 -12.49 11.12 6.52
CA ASN A 96 -13.84 11.55 6.88
C ASN A 96 -14.74 11.68 5.64
N ASN A 97 -14.23 12.23 4.54
CA ASN A 97 -14.99 12.29 3.27
C ASN A 97 -15.31 10.89 2.74
N ILE A 98 -14.36 9.96 2.80
CA ILE A 98 -14.59 8.56 2.42
C ILE A 98 -15.67 7.94 3.32
N LYS A 99 -15.62 8.14 4.63
CA LYS A 99 -16.65 7.65 5.56
C LYS A 99 -18.04 8.20 5.21
N GLN A 100 -18.15 9.49 4.91
CA GLN A 100 -19.42 10.10 4.48
C GLN A 100 -19.94 9.47 3.18
N SER A 101 -19.06 9.22 2.21
CA SER A 101 -19.44 8.53 0.97
C SER A 101 -19.91 7.09 1.22
N ILE A 102 -19.23 6.35 2.12
CA ILE A 102 -19.64 4.99 2.50
C ILE A 102 -21.03 5.01 3.12
N THR A 103 -21.29 5.90 4.09
CA THR A 103 -22.62 6.03 4.71
C THR A 103 -23.72 6.39 3.70
N ALA A 104 -23.40 7.20 2.69
CA ALA A 104 -24.34 7.52 1.62
C ALA A 104 -24.63 6.31 0.72
N TYR A 105 -23.61 5.50 0.40
CA TYR A 105 -23.78 4.27 -0.36
C TYR A 105 -24.54 3.20 0.44
N GLU A 106 -24.29 3.07 1.74
CA GLU A 106 -25.04 2.18 2.64
C GLU A 106 -26.53 2.54 2.65
N ALA A 107 -26.88 3.81 2.81
CA ALA A 107 -28.26 4.27 2.73
C ALA A 107 -28.90 3.98 1.36
N LYS A 108 -28.13 4.08 0.26
CA LYS A 108 -28.64 3.75 -1.08
C LYS A 108 -28.86 2.25 -1.27
N ILE A 109 -28.01 1.42 -0.67
CA ILE A 109 -28.18 -0.04 -0.68
C ILE A 109 -29.46 -0.40 0.07
N GLU A 110 -29.68 0.14 1.27
CA GLU A 110 -30.92 -0.10 2.04
C GLU A 110 -32.18 0.30 1.24
N GLU A 111 -32.14 1.45 0.53
CA GLU A 111 -33.24 1.89 -0.33
C GLU A 111 -33.51 0.88 -1.47
N LEU A 112 -32.46 0.39 -2.14
CA LEU A 112 -32.57 -0.58 -3.23
C LEU A 112 -33.07 -1.94 -2.73
N GLU A 113 -32.61 -2.39 -1.56
CA GLU A 113 -33.09 -3.62 -0.92
C GLU A 113 -34.59 -3.50 -0.61
N HIS A 114 -35.05 -2.34 -0.12
CA HIS A 114 -36.47 -2.09 0.12
C HIS A 114 -37.28 -2.12 -1.19
N GLN A 115 -36.75 -1.56 -2.27
CA GLN A 115 -37.39 -1.62 -3.60
C GLN A 115 -37.49 -3.06 -4.13
N ILE A 116 -36.45 -3.87 -3.96
CA ILE A 116 -36.45 -5.29 -4.35
C ILE A 116 -37.52 -6.06 -3.57
N LEU A 117 -37.60 -5.87 -2.25
CA LEU A 117 -38.62 -6.51 -1.42
C LEU A 117 -40.03 -6.13 -1.85
N LYS A 118 -40.24 -4.85 -2.21
CA LYS A 118 -41.52 -4.38 -2.73
C LYS A 118 -41.88 -5.05 -4.07
N SER A 119 -40.95 -5.09 -5.02
CA SER A 119 -41.18 -5.76 -6.31
C SER A 119 -41.39 -7.27 -6.17
N MET A 120 -40.74 -7.92 -5.19
CA MET A 120 -41.01 -9.32 -4.87
C MET A 120 -42.43 -9.53 -4.32
N ALA A 121 -42.91 -8.64 -3.45
CA ALA A 121 -44.28 -8.70 -2.95
C ALA A 121 -45.30 -8.52 -4.09
N GLU A 122 -45.09 -7.54 -4.98
CA GLU A 122 -45.92 -7.31 -6.16
C GLU A 122 -45.91 -8.52 -7.11
N LYS A 123 -44.74 -9.14 -7.32
CA LYS A 123 -44.63 -10.38 -8.10
C LYS A 123 -45.47 -11.50 -7.47
N ASN A 124 -45.34 -11.72 -6.16
CA ASN A 124 -46.07 -12.79 -5.48
C ASN A 124 -47.59 -12.56 -5.56
N ASP A 125 -48.06 -11.33 -5.43
CA ASP A 125 -49.49 -10.99 -5.59
C ASP A 125 -49.99 -11.27 -7.02
N LEU A 126 -49.18 -10.98 -8.03
CA LEU A 126 -49.50 -11.31 -9.43
C LEU A 126 -49.49 -12.83 -9.68
N GLU A 127 -48.54 -13.54 -9.09
CA GLU A 127 -48.44 -15.00 -9.18
C GLU A 127 -49.66 -15.68 -8.55
N ILE A 128 -50.10 -15.20 -7.38
CA ILE A 128 -51.36 -15.64 -6.74
C ILE A 128 -52.55 -15.38 -7.66
N LYS A 129 -52.69 -14.18 -8.24
CA LYS A 129 -53.80 -13.86 -9.17
C LYS A 129 -53.80 -14.73 -10.42
N VAL A 130 -52.61 -15.04 -10.95
CA VAL A 130 -52.46 -15.97 -12.09
C VAL A 130 -52.85 -17.38 -11.68
N GLU A 131 -52.45 -17.83 -10.50
CA GLU A 131 -52.78 -19.17 -9.99
C GLU A 131 -54.28 -19.34 -9.69
N GLU A 132 -54.93 -18.29 -9.15
CA GLU A 132 -56.38 -18.19 -8.99
C GLU A 132 -57.09 -18.23 -10.35
N SER A 133 -56.63 -17.45 -11.34
CA SER A 133 -57.18 -17.46 -12.71
C SER A 133 -57.02 -18.83 -13.38
N LEU A 134 -55.91 -19.53 -13.09
CA LEU A 134 -55.61 -20.87 -13.59
C LEU A 134 -56.39 -21.98 -12.87
N GLN A 135 -56.85 -21.75 -11.64
CA GLN A 135 -57.77 -22.65 -10.91
C GLN A 135 -59.22 -22.44 -11.33
N ASP A 136 -59.63 -21.20 -11.61
CA ASP A 136 -60.97 -20.86 -12.12
C ASP A 136 -61.17 -21.32 -13.58
N SER A 137 -60.11 -21.37 -14.39
CA SER A 137 -60.16 -22.04 -15.70
C SER A 137 -59.98 -23.55 -15.51
N GLY A 138 -61.08 -24.31 -15.47
CA GLY A 138 -61.07 -25.77 -15.40
C GLY A 138 -60.08 -26.41 -16.39
N LYS A 139 -58.93 -26.86 -15.87
CA LYS A 139 -57.84 -27.43 -16.67
C LYS A 139 -58.17 -28.84 -17.17
N LYS A 140 -58.87 -28.89 -18.29
CA LYS A 140 -58.80 -29.98 -19.27
C LYS A 140 -58.83 -29.47 -20.72
N ASP A 141 -59.39 -28.29 -20.97
CA ASP A 141 -59.70 -27.85 -22.33
C ASP A 141 -58.56 -27.09 -23.04
N PHE A 142 -57.63 -26.45 -22.32
CA PHE A 142 -56.61 -25.59 -22.96
C PHE A 142 -55.61 -26.35 -23.86
N LYS A 143 -55.30 -27.61 -23.53
CA LYS A 143 -54.37 -28.42 -24.34
C LYS A 143 -55.05 -28.94 -25.60
N ASP A 144 -56.32 -29.31 -25.50
CA ASP A 144 -57.12 -29.78 -26.62
C ASP A 144 -57.49 -28.60 -27.53
N GLU A 145 -57.74 -27.41 -26.99
CA GLU A 145 -57.96 -26.17 -27.74
C GLU A 145 -56.73 -25.74 -28.55
N ILE A 146 -55.52 -25.80 -27.99
CA ILE A 146 -54.29 -25.50 -28.75
C ILE A 146 -54.08 -26.52 -29.88
N HIS A 147 -54.42 -27.79 -29.65
CA HIS A 147 -54.34 -28.82 -30.70
C HIS A 147 -55.41 -28.62 -31.78
N VAL A 148 -56.62 -28.22 -31.42
CA VAL A 148 -57.71 -27.89 -32.34
C VAL A 148 -57.38 -26.62 -33.14
N MET A 149 -56.80 -25.59 -32.51
CA MET A 149 -56.36 -24.37 -33.18
C MET A 149 -55.20 -24.64 -34.15
N ALA A 150 -54.23 -25.47 -33.77
CA ALA A 150 -53.13 -25.86 -34.66
C ALA A 150 -53.61 -26.71 -35.86
N ALA A 151 -54.58 -27.61 -35.63
CA ALA A 151 -55.20 -28.39 -36.70
C ALA A 151 -56.09 -27.52 -37.61
N ALA A 152 -56.79 -26.52 -37.07
CA ALA A 152 -57.57 -25.56 -37.82
C ALA A 152 -56.68 -24.68 -38.71
N LEU A 153 -55.59 -24.12 -38.14
CA LEU A 153 -54.62 -23.32 -38.89
C LEU A 153 -53.95 -24.11 -40.03
N SER A 154 -53.60 -25.37 -39.79
CA SER A 154 -53.01 -26.22 -40.84
C SER A 154 -54.00 -26.48 -41.98
N LYS A 155 -55.28 -26.66 -41.64
CA LYS A 155 -56.35 -26.88 -42.63
C LYS A 155 -56.72 -25.62 -43.39
N GLU A 156 -56.67 -24.45 -42.75
CA GLU A 156 -56.85 -23.15 -43.41
C GLU A 156 -55.69 -22.86 -44.37
N MET A 157 -54.44 -23.17 -44.00
CA MET A 157 -53.30 -23.04 -44.92
C MET A 157 -53.46 -23.93 -46.16
N GLU A 158 -53.88 -25.19 -45.99
CA GLU A 158 -54.15 -26.10 -47.11
C GLU A 158 -55.31 -25.60 -47.99
N MET A 159 -56.34 -25.01 -47.37
CA MET A 159 -57.48 -24.46 -48.10
C MET A 159 -57.11 -23.20 -48.89
N MET A 160 -56.28 -22.32 -48.31
CA MET A 160 -55.74 -21.13 -48.97
C MET A 160 -54.81 -21.48 -50.13
N GLU A 161 -53.98 -22.52 -50.00
CA GLU A 161 -53.12 -22.99 -51.07
C GLU A 161 -53.94 -23.60 -52.23
N ASN A 162 -55.01 -24.34 -51.91
CA ASN A 162 -55.95 -24.83 -52.90
C ASN A 162 -56.74 -23.71 -53.59
N GLN A 163 -57.16 -22.67 -52.86
CA GLN A 163 -57.78 -21.48 -53.44
C GLN A 163 -56.81 -20.76 -54.38
N LEU A 164 -55.56 -20.56 -53.97
CA LEU A 164 -54.55 -19.91 -54.79
C LEU A 164 -54.29 -20.67 -56.11
N ASN A 165 -54.26 -22.01 -56.05
CA ASN A 165 -54.11 -22.82 -57.26
C ASN A 165 -55.34 -22.72 -58.17
N ARG A 166 -56.56 -22.74 -57.62
CA ARG A 166 -57.78 -22.49 -58.41
C ARG A 166 -57.81 -21.11 -59.05
N SER A 167 -57.35 -20.07 -58.35
CA SER A 167 -57.25 -18.72 -58.90
C SER A 167 -56.24 -18.63 -60.04
N LYS A 168 -55.12 -19.37 -59.96
CA LYS A 168 -54.15 -19.47 -61.07
C LYS A 168 -54.72 -20.18 -62.28
N ASP A 169 -55.48 -21.25 -62.08
CA ASP A 169 -56.13 -21.99 -63.16
C ASP A 169 -57.20 -21.13 -63.85
N ALA A 170 -58.06 -20.45 -63.06
CA ALA A 170 -59.07 -19.52 -63.58
C ALA A 170 -58.46 -18.33 -64.32
N ALA A 171 -57.32 -17.78 -63.85
CA ALA A 171 -56.61 -16.71 -64.55
C ALA A 171 -56.03 -17.19 -65.89
N SER A 172 -55.55 -18.43 -65.95
CA SER A 172 -55.02 -19.04 -67.18
C SER A 172 -56.15 -19.29 -68.20
N GLU A 173 -57.31 -19.75 -67.73
CA GLU A 173 -58.51 -19.93 -68.56
C GLU A 173 -59.07 -18.58 -69.06
N ALA A 174 -59.10 -17.55 -68.22
CA ALA A 174 -59.48 -16.20 -68.61
C ALA A 174 -58.56 -15.60 -69.69
N LEU A 175 -57.25 -15.90 -69.63
CA LEU A 175 -56.29 -15.51 -70.68
C LEU A 175 -56.58 -16.24 -72.00
N ALA A 176 -56.83 -17.56 -71.96
CA ALA A 176 -57.18 -18.34 -73.14
C ALA A 176 -58.48 -17.84 -73.80
N LEU A 177 -59.52 -17.58 -73.00
CA LEU A 177 -60.80 -17.02 -73.47
C LEU A 177 -60.63 -15.61 -74.04
N ARG A 178 -59.71 -14.81 -73.50
CA ARG A 178 -59.39 -13.48 -74.03
C ARG A 178 -58.72 -13.56 -75.40
N GLU A 179 -57.77 -14.48 -75.57
CA GLU A 179 -57.13 -14.74 -76.87
C GLU A 179 -58.15 -15.24 -77.91
N GLU A 180 -59.07 -16.12 -77.51
CA GLU A 180 -60.15 -16.60 -78.37
C GLU A 180 -61.11 -15.46 -78.74
N ALA A 181 -61.49 -14.59 -77.79
CA ALA A 181 -62.32 -13.41 -78.06
C ALA A 181 -61.64 -12.40 -79.00
N GLU A 182 -60.32 -12.22 -78.91
CA GLU A 182 -59.53 -11.39 -79.82
C GLU A 182 -59.55 -11.99 -81.26
N SER A 183 -59.45 -13.31 -81.36
CA SER A 183 -59.57 -14.04 -82.64
C SER A 183 -60.97 -13.91 -83.26
N LEU A 184 -62.02 -13.98 -82.43
CA LEU A 184 -63.39 -13.81 -82.88
C LEU A 184 -63.68 -12.37 -83.28
N ARG A 185 -63.11 -11.38 -82.59
CA ARG A 185 -63.21 -9.96 -82.97
C ARG A 185 -62.55 -9.68 -84.32
N THR A 186 -61.38 -10.25 -84.57
CA THR A 186 -60.71 -10.11 -85.88
C THR A 186 -61.50 -10.79 -87.00
N LEU A 187 -62.09 -11.96 -86.74
CA LEU A 187 -63.00 -12.63 -87.68
C LEU A 187 -64.28 -11.81 -87.95
N LEU A 188 -64.87 -11.22 -86.91
CA LEU A 188 -66.04 -10.36 -87.02
C LEU A 188 -65.73 -9.10 -87.83
N ALA A 189 -64.58 -8.46 -87.60
CA ALA A 189 -64.15 -7.31 -88.39
C ALA A 189 -64.00 -7.66 -89.88
N LYS A 190 -63.47 -8.85 -90.20
CA LYS A 190 -63.41 -9.35 -91.57
C LYS A 190 -64.81 -9.56 -92.16
N LYS A 191 -65.74 -10.16 -91.41
CA LYS A 191 -67.13 -10.37 -91.85
C LYS A 191 -67.89 -9.06 -92.08
N ILE A 192 -67.66 -8.06 -91.24
CA ILE A 192 -68.21 -6.71 -91.43
C ILE A 192 -67.67 -6.07 -92.72
N SER A 193 -66.38 -6.27 -93.04
CA SER A 193 -65.81 -5.77 -94.31
C SER A 193 -66.42 -6.48 -95.54
N GLU A 194 -66.62 -7.79 -95.48
CA GLU A 194 -67.28 -8.57 -96.54
C GLU A 194 -68.75 -8.14 -96.73
N GLN A 195 -69.48 -7.90 -95.62
CA GLN A 195 -70.85 -7.39 -95.67
C GLN A 195 -70.91 -6.00 -96.31
N LYS A 196 -69.94 -5.14 -96.02
CA LYS A 196 -69.84 -3.80 -96.62
C LYS A 196 -69.61 -3.87 -98.12
N GLU A 197 -68.69 -4.73 -98.58
CA GLU A 197 -68.47 -4.96 -100.02
C GLU A 197 -69.73 -5.49 -100.74
N ILE A 198 -70.47 -6.40 -100.10
CA ILE A 198 -71.74 -6.91 -100.65
C ILE A 198 -72.80 -5.79 -100.69
N SER A 199 -72.90 -4.96 -99.65
CA SER A 199 -73.82 -3.83 -99.59
C SER A 199 -73.50 -2.78 -100.66
N ASP A 200 -72.23 -2.46 -100.87
CA ASP A 200 -71.77 -1.53 -101.91
C ASP A 200 -72.10 -2.07 -103.31
N ARG A 201 -71.92 -3.37 -103.55
CA ARG A 201 -72.35 -4.03 -104.79
C ARG A 201 -73.87 -4.01 -104.98
N TYR A 202 -74.63 -4.26 -103.93
CA TYR A 202 -76.10 -4.19 -103.97
C TYR A 202 -76.56 -2.77 -104.32
N ASN A 203 -75.98 -1.74 -103.69
CA ASN A 203 -76.31 -0.34 -103.97
C ASN A 203 -75.97 0.06 -105.42
N ALA A 204 -74.87 -0.46 -105.98
CA ALA A 204 -74.53 -0.26 -107.39
C ALA A 204 -75.60 -0.89 -108.32
N GLN A 205 -76.04 -2.12 -108.04
CA GLN A 205 -77.10 -2.78 -108.82
C GLN A 205 -78.45 -2.08 -108.69
N VAL A 206 -78.80 -1.57 -107.51
CA VAL A 206 -80.03 -0.77 -107.31
C VAL A 206 -80.00 0.52 -108.14
N SER A 207 -78.82 1.14 -108.27
CA SER A 207 -78.62 2.34 -109.09
C SER A 207 -78.80 2.02 -110.58
N GLU A 208 -78.28 0.87 -111.04
CA GLU A 208 -78.47 0.36 -112.40
C GLU A 208 -79.94 0.04 -112.69
N ILE A 209 -80.65 -0.61 -111.76
CA ILE A 209 -82.10 -0.87 -111.86
C ILE A 209 -82.90 0.43 -111.97
N LYS A 210 -82.53 1.49 -111.23
CA LYS A 210 -83.18 2.81 -111.38
C LYS A 210 -83.00 3.38 -112.79
N SER A 211 -81.81 3.28 -113.37
CA SER A 211 -81.56 3.73 -114.75
C SER A 211 -82.33 2.92 -115.80
N LEU A 212 -82.48 1.61 -115.59
CA LEU A 212 -83.30 0.75 -116.46
C LEU A 212 -84.80 1.05 -116.34
N LYS A 213 -85.27 1.46 -115.15
CA LYS A 213 -86.67 1.90 -114.95
C LYS A 213 -86.97 3.22 -115.67
N GLU A 214 -86.06 4.20 -115.64
CA GLU A 214 -86.19 5.44 -116.44
C GLU A 214 -86.23 5.16 -117.95
N LEU A 215 -85.50 4.14 -118.42
CA LEU A 215 -85.53 3.71 -119.82
C LEU A 215 -86.86 3.03 -120.20
N ILE A 216 -87.49 2.29 -119.29
CA ILE A 216 -88.82 1.69 -119.51
C ILE A 216 -89.89 2.79 -119.55
N GLU A 217 -89.82 3.77 -118.65
CA GLU A 217 -90.81 4.87 -118.59
C GLU A 217 -90.74 5.78 -119.83
N THR A 218 -89.59 5.86 -120.50
CA THR A 218 -89.44 6.54 -121.80
C THR A 218 -90.02 5.73 -122.95
N LEU A 219 -89.83 4.40 -122.96
CA LEU A 219 -90.43 3.50 -123.96
C LEU A 219 -91.97 3.36 -123.81
N GLU A 220 -92.50 3.45 -122.59
CA GLU A 220 -93.95 3.44 -122.33
C GLU A 220 -94.63 4.73 -122.82
N LYS A 221 -93.95 5.88 -122.79
CA LYS A 221 -94.44 7.12 -123.41
C LYS A 221 -94.47 7.04 -124.94
N GLU A 222 -93.48 6.40 -125.56
CA GLU A 222 -93.47 6.16 -127.02
C GLU A 222 -94.57 5.18 -127.46
N ASN A 223 -94.95 4.22 -126.60
CA ASN A 223 -96.06 3.29 -126.87
C ASN A 223 -97.45 3.95 -126.75
N GLN A 224 -97.63 4.89 -125.82
CA GLN A 224 -98.88 5.67 -125.69
C GLN A 224 -99.10 6.63 -126.88
N GLU A 225 -98.04 7.07 -127.56
CA GLU A 225 -98.14 7.87 -128.80
C GLU A 225 -98.53 7.03 -130.04
N LEU A 226 -98.28 5.72 -130.04
CA LEU A 226 -98.68 4.78 -131.11
C LEU A 226 -100.11 4.25 -130.94
N GLU A 227 -100.64 4.23 -129.72
CA GLU A 227 -102.03 3.81 -129.41
C GLU A 227 -103.06 4.88 -129.81
N PHE A 228 -102.66 6.15 -129.92
CA PHE A 228 -103.51 7.27 -130.41
C PHE A 228 -103.76 7.24 -131.93
N ILE A 229 -103.00 6.47 -132.70
CA ILE A 229 -103.14 6.36 -134.18
C ILE A 229 -104.15 5.28 -134.60
N VAL A 230 -104.50 4.34 -133.71
CA VAL A 230 -105.39 3.20 -134.03
C VAL A 230 -106.89 3.51 -133.80
N ASP A 231 -107.22 4.53 -133.02
CA ASP A 231 -108.63 4.87 -132.68
C ASP A 231 -109.30 5.85 -133.68
N MET A 232 -108.63 6.15 -134.81
CA MET A 232 -109.04 7.17 -135.79
C MET A 232 -109.58 6.61 -137.12
N TYR A 233 -109.72 5.29 -137.27
CA TYR A 233 -110.27 4.66 -138.49
C TYR A 233 -111.23 3.51 -138.18
N GLY A 234 -112.55 3.77 -138.25
CA GLY A 234 -113.54 2.71 -138.15
C GLY A 234 -115.02 3.11 -138.14
N LYS A 235 -115.46 4.05 -138.98
CA LYS A 235 -116.90 4.26 -139.23
C LYS A 235 -117.14 4.85 -140.62
N GLU A 236 -117.85 4.14 -141.50
CA GLU A 236 -118.75 4.76 -142.50
C GLU A 236 -119.68 3.77 -143.24
N CYS A 237 -120.95 4.21 -143.35
CA CYS A 237 -121.90 4.05 -144.47
C CYS A 237 -122.57 2.68 -144.77
N SER A 238 -123.82 2.58 -145.23
CA SER A 238 -124.72 3.54 -145.91
C SER A 238 -126.20 3.09 -145.89
N GLU A 239 -127.09 4.05 -146.18
CA GLU A 239 -128.56 4.05 -146.16
C GLU A 239 -129.27 3.17 -147.23
N SER A 240 -130.56 2.86 -146.99
CA SER A 240 -131.70 3.16 -147.89
C SER A 240 -132.70 2.02 -148.21
N ARG A 241 -133.93 2.21 -147.67
CA ARG A 241 -135.28 2.14 -148.27
C ARG A 241 -136.13 0.85 -148.42
N THR A 242 -137.22 0.91 -147.63
CA THR A 242 -138.67 0.62 -147.86
C THR A 242 -139.09 -0.80 -148.25
N ILE A 243 -139.64 -1.63 -147.34
CA ILE A 243 -140.88 -1.58 -146.53
C ILE A 243 -142.00 -2.42 -147.21
N THR A 244 -142.55 -3.34 -146.42
CA THR A 244 -143.79 -4.15 -146.59
C THR A 244 -143.75 -5.52 -147.27
N GLU A 245 -142.58 -5.99 -147.74
CA GLU A 245 -142.34 -7.44 -147.94
C GLU A 245 -141.20 -7.98 -147.05
N ILE A 246 -140.41 -7.08 -146.44
CA ILE A 246 -139.34 -7.37 -145.47
C ILE A 246 -139.87 -7.81 -144.10
N LYS A 247 -141.10 -7.45 -143.70
CA LYS A 247 -141.63 -7.73 -142.35
C LYS A 247 -141.73 -9.22 -141.99
N GLU A 248 -141.93 -10.10 -142.98
CA GLU A 248 -141.99 -11.56 -142.74
C GLU A 248 -140.62 -12.24 -142.76
N SER A 249 -139.63 -11.67 -143.48
CA SER A 249 -138.22 -12.07 -143.37
C SER A 249 -137.52 -11.45 -142.15
N GLU A 250 -137.93 -10.25 -141.73
CA GLU A 250 -137.48 -9.52 -140.55
C GLU A 250 -137.92 -10.23 -139.26
N ASN A 251 -139.14 -10.78 -139.19
CA ASN A 251 -139.52 -11.62 -138.04
C ASN A 251 -138.69 -12.92 -137.94
N ARG A 252 -138.23 -13.48 -139.06
CA ARG A 252 -137.29 -14.62 -139.05
C ARG A 252 -135.89 -14.18 -138.62
N ALA A 253 -135.38 -13.08 -139.16
CA ALA A 253 -134.09 -12.51 -138.78
C ALA A 253 -134.08 -11.97 -137.32
N ARG A 254 -135.20 -11.46 -136.81
CA ARG A 254 -135.35 -10.94 -135.45
C ARG A 254 -135.37 -12.06 -134.42
N LYS A 255 -136.07 -13.18 -134.68
CA LYS A 255 -135.95 -14.40 -133.86
C LYS A 255 -134.53 -14.94 -133.86
N GLN A 256 -133.83 -14.86 -135.00
CA GLN A 256 -132.44 -15.30 -135.12
C GLN A 256 -131.48 -14.34 -134.40
N ALA A 257 -131.72 -13.03 -134.45
CA ALA A 257 -130.96 -12.01 -133.71
C ALA A 257 -131.23 -12.07 -132.20
N GLU A 258 -132.46 -12.35 -131.79
CA GLU A 258 -132.85 -12.51 -130.39
C GLU A 258 -132.23 -13.78 -129.80
N TYR A 259 -132.18 -14.88 -130.57
CA TYR A 259 -131.42 -16.09 -130.22
C TYR A 259 -129.90 -15.81 -130.09
N LEU A 260 -129.30 -15.10 -131.06
CA LEU A 260 -127.90 -14.69 -130.99
C LEU A 260 -127.64 -13.74 -129.82
N ARG A 261 -128.58 -12.85 -129.49
CA ARG A 261 -128.48 -11.94 -128.34
C ARG A 261 -128.54 -12.70 -127.03
N THR A 262 -129.47 -13.65 -126.86
CA THR A 262 -129.50 -14.48 -125.65
C THR A 262 -128.25 -15.35 -125.52
N SER A 263 -127.73 -15.88 -126.63
CA SER A 263 -126.47 -16.64 -126.62
C SER A 263 -125.26 -15.77 -126.30
N LEU A 264 -125.23 -14.52 -126.78
CA LEU A 264 -124.18 -13.55 -126.45
C LEU A 264 -124.28 -13.08 -125.00
N GLU A 265 -125.50 -12.82 -124.50
CA GLU A 265 -125.76 -12.47 -123.10
C GLU A 265 -125.36 -13.62 -122.17
N GLU A 266 -125.71 -14.86 -122.50
CA GLU A 266 -125.30 -16.08 -121.78
C GLU A 266 -123.77 -16.23 -121.78
N HIS A 267 -123.11 -16.09 -122.93
CA HIS A 267 -121.66 -16.14 -123.01
C HIS A 267 -120.98 -14.98 -122.25
N SER A 268 -121.57 -13.78 -122.26
CA SER A 268 -121.06 -12.64 -121.48
C SER A 268 -121.19 -12.86 -119.97
N LEU A 269 -122.27 -13.53 -119.55
CA LEU A 269 -122.47 -13.92 -118.15
C LEU A 269 -121.46 -15.00 -117.76
N GLU A 270 -121.23 -16.00 -118.60
CA GLU A 270 -120.20 -17.02 -118.40
C GLU A 270 -118.81 -16.40 -118.26
N LEU A 271 -118.45 -15.44 -119.12
CA LEU A 271 -117.16 -14.74 -119.03
C LEU A 271 -117.03 -13.93 -117.73
N ARG A 272 -118.10 -13.25 -117.28
CA ARG A 272 -118.10 -12.53 -116.00
C ARG A 272 -118.00 -13.45 -114.80
N VAL A 273 -118.68 -14.60 -114.84
CA VAL A 273 -118.58 -15.62 -113.78
C VAL A 273 -117.18 -16.24 -113.75
N LYS A 274 -116.59 -16.54 -114.92
CA LYS A 274 -115.20 -16.99 -115.01
C LYS A 274 -114.23 -15.95 -114.43
N ALA A 275 -114.34 -14.69 -114.83
CA ALA A 275 -113.51 -13.61 -114.30
C ALA A 275 -113.70 -13.42 -112.77
N ALA A 276 -114.92 -13.54 -112.26
CA ALA A 276 -115.20 -13.48 -110.83
C ALA A 276 -114.61 -14.67 -110.06
N ASN A 277 -114.73 -15.89 -110.59
CA ASN A 277 -114.12 -17.09 -110.01
C ASN A 277 -112.59 -17.04 -110.05
N GLU A 278 -112.00 -16.53 -111.13
CA GLU A 278 -110.56 -16.30 -111.24
C GLU A 278 -110.08 -15.25 -110.23
N ALA A 279 -110.84 -14.16 -110.04
CA ALA A 279 -110.55 -13.16 -109.01
C ALA A 279 -110.71 -13.71 -107.58
N GLU A 280 -111.75 -14.50 -107.31
CA GLU A 280 -111.98 -15.14 -106.01
C GLU A 280 -110.86 -16.14 -105.69
N THR A 281 -110.50 -17.00 -106.64
CA THR A 281 -109.38 -17.93 -106.46
C THR A 281 -108.04 -17.21 -106.29
N ALA A 282 -107.82 -16.07 -106.96
CA ALA A 282 -106.66 -15.22 -106.74
C ALA A 282 -106.66 -14.60 -105.32
N CYS A 283 -107.80 -14.11 -104.84
CA CYS A 283 -107.94 -13.57 -103.49
C CYS A 283 -107.76 -14.65 -102.41
N GLN A 284 -108.35 -15.83 -102.59
CA GLN A 284 -108.18 -16.98 -101.67
C GLN A 284 -106.72 -17.43 -101.61
N ARG A 285 -106.02 -17.50 -102.76
CA ARG A 285 -104.57 -17.80 -102.76
C ARG A 285 -103.77 -16.77 -101.99
N ARG A 286 -104.06 -15.47 -102.19
CA ARG A 286 -103.39 -14.39 -101.44
C ARG A 286 -103.68 -14.47 -99.94
N LEU A 287 -104.91 -14.80 -99.57
CA LEU A 287 -105.29 -15.00 -98.17
C LEU A 287 -104.55 -16.19 -97.56
N CYS A 288 -104.50 -17.34 -98.24
CA CYS A 288 -103.74 -18.50 -97.75
C CYS A 288 -102.24 -18.21 -97.60
N ILE A 289 -101.65 -17.43 -98.51
CA ILE A 289 -100.24 -16.99 -98.38
C ILE A 289 -100.07 -16.09 -97.15
N ALA A 290 -100.93 -15.08 -96.99
CA ALA A 290 -100.86 -14.17 -95.84
C ALA A 290 -101.12 -14.88 -94.50
N GLU A 291 -102.04 -15.85 -94.47
CA GLU A 291 -102.29 -16.68 -93.28
C GLU A 291 -101.08 -17.55 -92.94
N ALA A 292 -100.40 -18.14 -93.94
CA ALA A 292 -99.17 -18.88 -93.72
C ALA A 292 -98.03 -17.98 -93.21
N GLU A 293 -97.85 -16.80 -93.78
CA GLU A 293 -96.88 -15.79 -93.32
C GLU A 293 -97.17 -15.33 -91.88
N LEU A 294 -98.44 -15.16 -91.51
CA LEU A 294 -98.82 -14.79 -90.15
C LEU A 294 -98.51 -15.90 -89.14
N GLU A 295 -98.74 -17.16 -89.49
CA GLU A 295 -98.37 -18.28 -88.61
C GLU A 295 -96.84 -18.44 -88.50
N GLU A 296 -96.09 -18.23 -89.58
CA GLU A 296 -94.61 -18.19 -89.54
C GLU A 296 -94.11 -17.07 -88.61
N LEU A 297 -94.62 -15.84 -88.78
CA LEU A 297 -94.26 -14.71 -87.92
C LEU A 297 -94.63 -14.95 -86.45
N ARG A 298 -95.73 -15.64 -86.15
CA ARG A 298 -96.07 -16.02 -84.78
C ARG A 298 -95.06 -17.01 -84.21
N THR A 299 -94.69 -18.03 -84.98
CA THR A 299 -93.66 -18.98 -84.52
C THR A 299 -92.30 -18.31 -84.29
N ASP A 300 -91.95 -17.31 -85.10
CA ASP A 300 -90.73 -16.52 -84.94
C ASP A 300 -90.77 -15.61 -83.70
N VAL A 301 -91.94 -15.02 -83.39
CA VAL A 301 -92.15 -14.24 -82.16
C VAL A 301 -92.04 -15.15 -80.94
N ASP A 302 -92.70 -16.31 -80.95
CA ASP A 302 -92.64 -17.29 -79.85
C ASP A 302 -91.21 -17.85 -79.67
N ALA A 303 -90.44 -18.00 -80.76
CA ALA A 303 -89.01 -18.34 -80.68
C ALA A 303 -88.21 -17.20 -80.05
N SER A 304 -88.40 -15.97 -80.51
CA SER A 304 -87.70 -14.79 -79.98
C SER A 304 -88.02 -14.51 -78.50
N GLU A 305 -89.26 -14.71 -78.07
CA GLU A 305 -89.67 -14.57 -76.66
C GLU A 305 -88.98 -15.60 -75.77
N ARG A 306 -88.84 -16.84 -76.25
CA ARG A 306 -88.07 -17.89 -75.55
C ARG A 306 -86.60 -17.50 -75.45
N ASP A 307 -85.98 -17.07 -76.55
CA ASP A 307 -84.58 -16.63 -76.56
C ASP A 307 -84.35 -15.47 -75.58
N VAL A 308 -85.28 -14.50 -75.51
CA VAL A 308 -85.21 -13.38 -74.55
C VAL A 308 -85.29 -13.88 -73.10
N LEU A 309 -86.12 -14.87 -72.80
CA LEU A 309 -86.21 -15.46 -71.46
C LEU A 309 -84.93 -16.22 -71.09
N GLU A 310 -84.37 -16.99 -72.03
CA GLU A 310 -83.09 -17.69 -71.83
C GLU A 310 -81.94 -16.71 -71.59
N LEU A 311 -81.85 -15.63 -72.38
CA LEU A 311 -80.85 -14.59 -72.18
C LEU A 311 -81.03 -13.86 -70.85
N LYS A 312 -82.27 -13.58 -70.42
CA LYS A 312 -82.53 -12.96 -69.11
C LYS A 312 -82.09 -13.85 -67.96
N GLU A 313 -82.38 -15.14 -68.00
CA GLU A 313 -81.92 -16.05 -66.95
C GLU A 313 -80.38 -16.20 -66.99
N ALA A 314 -79.78 -16.24 -68.17
CA ALA A 314 -78.32 -16.26 -68.30
C ALA A 314 -77.67 -15.01 -67.68
N ILE A 315 -78.23 -13.82 -67.91
CA ILE A 315 -77.78 -12.57 -67.26
C ILE A 315 -77.93 -12.68 -65.74
N ARG A 316 -79.08 -13.14 -65.25
CA ARG A 316 -79.32 -13.31 -63.80
C ARG A 316 -78.32 -14.25 -63.14
N ILE A 317 -77.98 -15.35 -63.81
CA ILE A 317 -76.95 -16.29 -63.35
C ILE A 317 -75.58 -15.60 -63.29
N LYS A 318 -75.21 -14.84 -64.33
CA LYS A 318 -73.93 -14.11 -64.35
C LYS A 318 -73.86 -12.97 -63.33
N GLU A 319 -74.95 -12.29 -63.04
CA GLU A 319 -75.03 -11.31 -61.96
C GLU A 319 -74.81 -11.98 -60.60
N ALA A 320 -75.47 -13.12 -60.35
CA ALA A 320 -75.28 -13.88 -59.11
C ALA A 320 -73.85 -14.44 -58.96
N GLU A 321 -73.23 -14.91 -60.04
CA GLU A 321 -71.81 -15.28 -60.06
C GLU A 321 -70.91 -14.07 -59.76
N GLY A 322 -71.22 -12.90 -60.31
CA GLY A 322 -70.52 -11.65 -60.04
C GLY A 322 -70.58 -11.24 -58.57
N ASP A 323 -71.76 -11.30 -57.96
CA ASP A 323 -71.95 -11.01 -56.53
C ASP A 323 -71.20 -12.02 -55.63
N ALA A 324 -71.16 -13.29 -56.03
CA ALA A 324 -70.38 -14.31 -55.34
C ALA A 324 -68.87 -14.01 -55.42
N TYR A 325 -68.35 -13.61 -56.59
CA TYR A 325 -66.95 -13.20 -56.73
C TYR A 325 -66.61 -11.96 -55.92
N ILE A 326 -67.51 -10.96 -55.85
CA ILE A 326 -67.30 -9.78 -55.00
C ILE A 326 -67.19 -10.20 -53.54
N SER A 327 -68.09 -11.07 -53.07
CA SER A 327 -68.05 -11.58 -51.70
C SER A 327 -66.77 -12.36 -51.38
N GLU A 328 -66.27 -13.16 -52.33
CA GLU A 328 -64.98 -13.85 -52.20
C GLU A 328 -63.80 -12.87 -52.15
N ILE A 329 -63.80 -11.84 -53.01
CA ILE A 329 -62.77 -10.79 -53.03
C ILE A 329 -62.76 -10.02 -51.70
N GLU A 330 -63.92 -9.65 -51.17
CA GLU A 330 -64.02 -8.98 -49.86
C GLU A 330 -63.50 -9.86 -48.72
N THR A 331 -63.83 -11.17 -48.74
CA THR A 331 -63.34 -12.13 -47.75
C THR A 331 -61.81 -12.28 -47.81
N ILE A 332 -61.25 -12.40 -49.02
CA ILE A 332 -59.79 -12.47 -49.23
C ILE A 332 -59.13 -11.14 -48.83
N GLY A 333 -59.76 -10.00 -49.14
CA GLY A 333 -59.30 -8.68 -48.75
C GLY A 333 -59.15 -8.54 -47.24
N GLN A 334 -60.19 -8.92 -46.49
CA GLN A 334 -60.14 -8.90 -45.02
C GLN A 334 -59.05 -9.81 -44.46
N ALA A 335 -58.93 -11.04 -44.97
CA ALA A 335 -57.87 -11.96 -44.52
C ALA A 335 -56.46 -11.41 -44.80
N TYR A 336 -56.28 -10.69 -45.92
CA TYR A 336 -55.02 -10.04 -46.25
C TYR A 336 -54.73 -8.86 -45.31
N GLU A 337 -55.71 -8.02 -45.00
CA GLU A 337 -55.56 -6.90 -44.06
C GLU A 337 -55.23 -7.39 -42.64
N ASP A 338 -55.87 -8.47 -42.18
CA ASP A 338 -55.60 -9.10 -40.89
C ASP A 338 -54.16 -9.66 -40.85
N MET A 339 -53.75 -10.37 -41.90
CA MET A 339 -52.37 -10.87 -42.04
C MET A 339 -51.35 -9.72 -42.10
N GLN A 340 -51.66 -8.64 -42.80
CA GLN A 340 -50.80 -7.46 -42.87
C GLN A 340 -50.63 -6.81 -41.49
N THR A 341 -51.72 -6.71 -40.72
CA THR A 341 -51.70 -6.20 -39.34
C THR A 341 -50.88 -7.09 -38.43
N GLN A 342 -51.03 -8.41 -38.54
CA GLN A 342 -50.22 -9.39 -37.80
C GLN A 342 -48.73 -9.26 -38.15
N ASN A 343 -48.39 -9.12 -39.43
CA ASN A 343 -47.01 -8.91 -39.88
C ASN A 343 -46.42 -7.60 -39.35
N GLN A 344 -47.18 -6.51 -39.33
CA GLN A 344 -46.73 -5.25 -38.72
C GLN A 344 -46.45 -5.41 -37.23
N HIS A 345 -47.32 -6.13 -36.51
CA HIS A 345 -47.11 -6.41 -35.09
C HIS A 345 -45.85 -7.27 -34.85
N LEU A 346 -45.62 -8.31 -35.66
CA LEU A 346 -44.40 -9.13 -35.59
C LEU A 346 -43.14 -8.30 -35.89
N LEU A 347 -43.18 -7.41 -36.88
CA LEU A 347 -42.07 -6.49 -37.18
C LEU A 347 -41.80 -5.56 -35.99
N GLN A 348 -42.84 -5.02 -35.35
CA GLN A 348 -42.68 -4.20 -34.16
C GLN A 348 -42.05 -4.98 -33.00
N GLN A 349 -42.49 -6.23 -32.77
CA GLN A 349 -41.88 -7.09 -31.75
C GLN A 349 -40.40 -7.38 -32.02
N VAL A 350 -40.02 -7.59 -33.28
CA VAL A 350 -38.61 -7.77 -33.66
C VAL A 350 -37.82 -6.49 -33.39
N ALA A 351 -38.35 -5.32 -33.77
CA ALA A 351 -37.71 -4.04 -33.49
C ALA A 351 -37.54 -3.78 -31.98
N ASP A 352 -38.57 -4.04 -31.17
CA ASP A 352 -38.52 -3.88 -29.72
C ASP A 352 -37.48 -4.83 -29.08
N ARG A 353 -37.37 -6.05 -29.60
CA ARG A 353 -36.34 -7.02 -29.17
C ARG A 353 -34.94 -6.57 -29.57
N ASP A 354 -34.77 -6.00 -30.76
CA ASP A 354 -33.49 -5.47 -31.21
C ASP A 354 -33.05 -4.27 -30.36
N ASP A 355 -33.97 -3.37 -30.01
CA ASP A 355 -33.72 -2.26 -29.08
C ASP A 355 -33.31 -2.75 -27.69
N PHE A 356 -33.96 -3.80 -27.18
CA PHE A 356 -33.58 -4.43 -25.92
C PHE A 356 -32.19 -5.07 -26.00
N ASN A 357 -31.88 -5.77 -27.09
CA ASN A 357 -30.57 -6.37 -27.32
C ASN A 357 -29.47 -5.29 -27.40
N ILE A 358 -29.72 -4.17 -28.08
CA ILE A 358 -28.80 -3.03 -28.14
C ILE A 358 -28.53 -2.48 -26.74
N LYS A 359 -29.56 -2.30 -25.92
CA LYS A 359 -29.41 -1.85 -24.52
C LYS A 359 -28.57 -2.84 -23.70
N LEU A 360 -28.87 -4.13 -23.77
CA LEU A 360 -28.12 -5.18 -23.07
C LEU A 360 -26.65 -5.21 -23.49
N VAL A 361 -26.36 -5.11 -24.79
CA VAL A 361 -24.98 -5.08 -25.29
C VAL A 361 -24.26 -3.82 -24.81
N SER A 362 -24.91 -2.65 -24.88
CA SER A 362 -24.37 -1.40 -24.33
C SER A 362 -24.01 -1.54 -22.85
N ASP A 363 -24.92 -2.07 -22.03
CA ASP A 363 -24.69 -2.20 -20.60
C ASP A 363 -23.66 -3.30 -20.28
N SER A 364 -23.59 -4.36 -21.07
CA SER A 364 -22.50 -5.36 -21.01
C SER A 364 -21.14 -4.71 -21.29
N VAL A 365 -21.04 -3.85 -22.30
CA VAL A 365 -19.81 -3.13 -22.64
C VAL A 365 -19.42 -2.16 -21.51
N LYS A 366 -20.37 -1.36 -21.01
CA LYS A 366 -20.12 -0.45 -19.87
C LYS A 366 -19.63 -1.22 -18.64
N THR A 367 -20.26 -2.35 -18.33
CA THR A 367 -19.89 -3.21 -17.20
C THR A 367 -18.49 -3.79 -17.38
N LYS A 368 -18.15 -4.28 -18.59
CA LYS A 368 -16.80 -4.77 -18.91
C LYS A 368 -15.76 -3.65 -18.79
N GLN A 369 -16.06 -2.45 -19.25
CA GLN A 369 -15.15 -1.31 -19.14
C GLN A 369 -14.93 -0.90 -17.68
N ALA A 370 -16.00 -0.83 -16.89
CA ALA A 370 -15.91 -0.55 -15.45
C ALA A 370 -15.09 -1.63 -14.71
N SER A 371 -15.35 -2.91 -15.02
CA SER A 371 -14.59 -4.04 -14.47
C SER A 371 -13.09 -3.97 -14.82
N ALA A 372 -12.75 -3.63 -16.07
CA ALA A 372 -11.37 -3.45 -16.49
C ALA A 372 -10.68 -2.30 -15.75
N SER A 373 -11.36 -1.17 -15.56
CA SER A 373 -10.86 -0.03 -14.77
C SER A 373 -10.61 -0.43 -13.31
N LEU A 374 -11.56 -1.12 -12.68
CA LEU A 374 -11.43 -1.60 -11.30
C LEU A 374 -10.30 -2.63 -11.15
N LEU A 375 -10.10 -3.51 -12.14
CA LEU A 375 -8.99 -4.45 -12.17
C LEU A 375 -7.63 -3.74 -12.24
N SER A 376 -7.53 -2.69 -13.06
CA SER A 376 -6.33 -1.85 -13.15
C SER A 376 -6.04 -1.15 -11.82
N GLU A 377 -7.05 -0.56 -11.19
CA GLU A 377 -6.92 0.08 -9.88
C GLU A 377 -6.52 -0.91 -8.78
N LYS A 378 -7.15 -2.10 -8.75
CA LYS A 378 -6.75 -3.19 -7.86
C LYS A 378 -5.28 -3.57 -8.03
N HIS A 379 -4.80 -3.70 -9.27
CA HIS A 379 -3.38 -4.00 -9.52
C HIS A 379 -2.45 -2.88 -9.06
N LEU A 380 -2.85 -1.61 -9.23
CA LEU A 380 -2.09 -0.47 -8.73
C LEU A 380 -2.02 -0.48 -7.19
N LEU A 381 -3.14 -0.67 -6.51
CA LEU A 381 -3.22 -0.79 -5.05
C LEU A 381 -2.40 -1.97 -4.53
N GLN A 382 -2.42 -3.12 -5.21
CA GLN A 382 -1.57 -4.26 -4.87
C GLN A 382 -0.08 -3.93 -4.96
N LYS A 383 0.35 -3.19 -6.00
CA LYS A 383 1.75 -2.73 -6.12
C LYS A 383 2.12 -1.77 -4.99
N GLN A 384 1.25 -0.82 -4.66
CA GLN A 384 1.46 0.11 -3.54
C GLN A 384 1.55 -0.63 -2.21
N LEU A 385 0.68 -1.61 -1.97
CA LEU A 385 0.70 -2.44 -0.76
C LEU A 385 1.98 -3.26 -0.66
N HIS A 386 2.46 -3.83 -1.77
CA HIS A 386 3.75 -4.52 -1.80
C HIS A 386 4.90 -3.59 -1.44
N GLN A 387 4.93 -2.38 -2.01
CA GLN A 387 5.95 -1.37 -1.71
C GLN A 387 5.94 -0.95 -0.23
N VAL A 388 4.75 -0.69 0.33
CA VAL A 388 4.59 -0.36 1.75
C VAL A 388 5.08 -1.52 2.63
N ASN A 389 4.70 -2.76 2.31
CA ASN A 389 5.17 -3.94 3.05
C ASN A 389 6.70 -4.09 3.00
N SER A 390 7.34 -3.89 1.85
CA SER A 390 8.81 -3.91 1.76
C SER A 390 9.44 -2.82 2.63
N SER A 391 8.85 -1.62 2.64
CA SER A 391 9.34 -0.52 3.49
C SER A 391 9.15 -0.78 4.98
N LEU A 392 8.03 -1.40 5.36
CA LEU A 392 7.73 -1.82 6.73
C LEU A 392 8.74 -2.88 7.18
N GLU A 393 9.03 -3.87 6.35
CA GLU A 393 9.97 -4.94 6.70
C GLU A 393 11.40 -4.42 6.87
N SER A 394 11.84 -3.51 5.98
CA SER A 394 13.09 -2.77 6.16
C SER A 394 13.12 -1.99 7.47
N SER A 395 12.00 -1.35 7.84
CA SER A 395 11.92 -0.56 9.08
C SER A 395 11.94 -1.45 10.33
N LYS A 396 11.26 -2.60 10.31
CA LYS A 396 11.36 -3.63 11.36
C LYS A 396 12.79 -4.13 11.52
N GLN A 397 13.50 -4.39 10.42
CA GLN A 397 14.89 -4.82 10.48
C GLN A 397 15.80 -3.75 11.11
N LYS A 398 15.57 -2.47 10.79
CA LYS A 398 16.28 -1.36 11.43
C LYS A 398 15.98 -1.26 12.93
N LEU A 399 14.71 -1.42 13.32
CA LEU A 399 14.30 -1.42 14.72
C LEU A 399 14.97 -2.57 15.50
N SER A 400 14.94 -3.79 14.97
CA SER A 400 15.59 -4.95 15.58
C SER A 400 17.10 -4.74 15.77
N ARG A 401 17.80 -4.18 14.76
CA ARG A 401 19.22 -3.80 14.90
C ARG A 401 19.43 -2.72 15.97
N GLY A 402 18.54 -1.73 16.03
CA GLY A 402 18.58 -0.68 17.06
C GLY A 402 18.37 -1.24 18.46
N GLU A 403 17.44 -2.18 18.64
CA GLU A 403 17.21 -2.88 19.91
C GLU A 403 18.43 -3.70 20.34
N GLU A 404 19.07 -4.42 19.42
CA GLU A 404 20.31 -5.17 19.70
C GLU A 404 21.46 -4.24 20.12
N GLN A 405 21.64 -3.13 19.40
CA GLN A 405 22.64 -2.11 19.77
C GLN A 405 22.35 -1.51 21.16
N MET A 406 21.09 -1.20 21.45
CA MET A 406 20.69 -0.67 22.75
C MET A 406 20.94 -1.68 23.87
N LYS A 407 20.63 -2.96 23.66
CA LYS A 407 20.97 -4.05 24.60
C LYS A 407 22.48 -4.12 24.84
N ALA A 408 23.30 -3.99 23.81
CA ALA A 408 24.75 -3.98 23.92
C ALA A 408 25.25 -2.79 24.76
N TYR A 409 24.74 -1.58 24.51
CA TYR A 409 25.10 -0.40 25.29
C TYR A 409 24.68 -0.51 26.76
N VAL A 410 23.47 -1.03 27.04
CA VAL A 410 23.01 -1.27 28.41
C VAL A 410 23.91 -2.29 29.11
N ALA A 411 24.27 -3.39 28.45
CA ALA A 411 25.18 -4.39 29.01
C ALA A 411 26.57 -3.79 29.33
N GLN A 412 27.09 -2.95 28.43
CA GLN A 412 28.36 -2.25 28.63
C GLN A 412 28.28 -1.26 29.81
N ALA A 413 27.19 -0.51 29.93
CA ALA A 413 26.96 0.41 31.04
C ALA A 413 26.88 -0.33 32.38
N ILE A 414 26.18 -1.47 32.44
CA ILE A 414 26.12 -2.34 33.63
C ILE A 414 27.52 -2.83 34.02
N LYS A 415 28.30 -3.34 33.05
CA LYS A 415 29.66 -3.81 33.28
C LYS A 415 30.55 -2.68 33.85
N THR A 416 30.57 -1.52 33.19
CA THR A 416 31.36 -0.36 33.61
C THR A 416 30.95 0.13 35.00
N SER A 417 29.65 0.16 35.30
CA SER A 417 29.14 0.51 36.62
C SER A 417 29.62 -0.47 37.70
N SER A 418 29.61 -1.78 37.40
CA SER A 418 30.12 -2.80 38.32
C SER A 418 31.63 -2.67 38.57
N GLU A 419 32.41 -2.35 37.53
CA GLU A 419 33.84 -2.08 37.62
C GLU A 419 34.10 -0.82 38.45
N ASN A 420 33.37 0.27 38.20
CA ASN A 420 33.47 1.51 38.98
C ASN A 420 33.14 1.27 40.46
N ARG A 421 32.11 0.44 40.75
CA ARG A 421 31.78 0.06 42.12
C ARG A 421 32.92 -0.73 42.78
N HIS A 422 33.57 -1.62 42.03
CA HIS A 422 34.74 -2.36 42.52
C HIS A 422 35.92 -1.42 42.81
N HIS A 423 36.24 -0.50 41.90
CA HIS A 423 37.28 0.50 42.10
C HIS A 423 36.99 1.38 43.32
N ALA A 424 35.74 1.82 43.51
CA ALA A 424 35.35 2.62 44.67
C ALA A 424 35.60 1.88 45.99
N VAL A 425 35.20 0.60 46.07
CA VAL A 425 35.45 -0.25 47.25
C VAL A 425 36.96 -0.45 47.48
N THR A 426 37.74 -0.67 46.42
CA THR A 426 39.20 -0.80 46.55
C THR A 426 39.83 0.49 47.05
N ILE A 427 39.41 1.65 46.53
CA ILE A 427 39.90 2.96 46.99
C ILE A 427 39.57 3.16 48.47
N GLU A 428 38.33 2.89 48.88
CA GLU A 428 37.90 3.01 50.29
C GLU A 428 38.74 2.10 51.20
N LYS A 429 39.02 0.86 50.76
CA LYS A 429 39.94 -0.04 51.48
C LYS A 429 41.35 0.54 51.60
N THR A 430 41.92 1.04 50.50
CA THR A 430 43.28 1.62 50.53
C THR A 430 43.35 2.89 51.38
N LEU A 431 42.28 3.71 51.41
CA LEU A 431 42.20 4.88 52.27
C LEU A 431 42.20 4.49 53.75
N LEU A 432 41.49 3.41 54.10
CA LEU A 432 41.50 2.88 55.46
C LEU A 432 42.90 2.38 55.85
N GLU A 433 43.55 1.60 54.98
CA GLU A 433 44.93 1.12 55.17
C GLU A 433 45.92 2.28 55.34
N VAL A 434 45.80 3.35 54.52
CA VAL A 434 46.61 4.56 54.64
C VAL A 434 46.34 5.28 55.97
N SER A 435 45.08 5.47 56.36
CA SER A 435 44.73 6.09 57.65
C SER A 435 45.33 5.30 58.83
N ASP A 436 45.31 3.98 58.77
CA ASP A 436 45.88 3.13 59.83
C ASP A 436 47.41 3.21 59.85
N ALA A 437 48.05 3.21 58.67
CA ALA A 437 49.50 3.46 58.55
C ALA A 437 49.89 4.87 59.05
N GLU A 438 49.07 5.90 58.81
CA GLU A 438 49.30 7.25 59.33
C GLU A 438 49.22 7.30 60.86
N LYS A 439 48.26 6.58 61.47
CA LYS A 439 48.17 6.45 62.94
C LYS A 439 49.40 5.73 63.49
N GLU A 440 49.83 4.66 62.85
CA GLU A 440 51.03 3.90 63.25
C GLU A 440 52.29 4.76 63.13
N LEU A 441 52.43 5.51 62.03
CA LEU A 441 53.54 6.43 61.82
C LEU A 441 53.55 7.55 62.88
N LYS A 442 52.38 8.09 63.25
CA LYS A 442 52.26 9.07 64.33
C LYS A 442 52.67 8.49 65.68
N TRP A 443 52.30 7.25 65.97
CA TRP A 443 52.73 6.54 67.18
C TRP A 443 54.25 6.33 67.18
N LEU A 444 54.82 5.83 66.07
CA LEU A 444 56.27 5.63 65.91
C LEU A 444 57.04 6.94 66.09
N ARG A 445 56.60 8.06 65.49
CA ARG A 445 57.22 9.37 65.72
C ARG A 445 57.20 9.78 67.18
N SER A 446 56.10 9.51 67.89
CA SER A 446 55.99 9.82 69.33
C SER A 446 56.96 8.96 70.15
N ALA A 447 57.07 7.67 69.83
CA ALA A 447 58.01 6.74 70.46
C ALA A 447 59.48 7.11 70.20
N VAL A 448 59.82 7.50 68.97
CA VAL A 448 61.15 8.04 68.63
C VAL A 448 61.42 9.30 69.43
N GLY A 449 60.48 10.26 69.47
CA GLY A 449 60.66 11.48 70.27
C GLY A 449 60.84 11.25 71.77
N SER A 450 60.21 10.22 72.35
CA SER A 450 60.52 9.82 73.74
C SER A 450 61.90 9.20 73.88
N SER A 451 62.30 8.33 72.95
CA SER A 451 63.62 7.70 72.95
C SER A 451 64.74 8.72 72.74
N GLU A 452 64.55 9.73 71.89
CA GLU A 452 65.47 10.84 71.70
C GLU A 452 65.64 11.67 72.98
N LYS A 453 64.54 11.95 73.71
CA LYS A 453 64.61 12.62 75.03
C LYS A 453 65.36 11.79 76.06
N GLU A 454 65.10 10.49 76.12
CA GLU A 454 65.85 9.57 76.99
C GLU A 454 67.33 9.52 76.61
N TYR A 455 67.64 9.48 75.31
CA TYR A 455 69.01 9.53 74.81
C TYR A 455 69.71 10.84 75.18
N GLU A 456 69.03 11.98 75.05
CA GLU A 456 69.57 13.29 75.44
C GLU A 456 69.77 13.40 76.96
N GLN A 457 68.88 12.83 77.77
CA GLN A 457 69.07 12.71 79.21
C GLN A 457 70.27 11.82 79.55
N ASN A 458 70.41 10.68 78.88
CA ASN A 458 71.56 9.79 79.05
C ASN A 458 72.88 10.47 78.62
N GLN A 459 72.87 11.23 77.52
CA GLN A 459 73.99 12.06 77.08
C GLN A 459 74.41 13.07 78.16
N LYS A 460 73.45 13.79 78.76
CA LYS A 460 73.72 14.71 79.89
C LYS A 460 74.32 13.97 81.07
N LYS A 461 73.75 12.83 81.45
CA LYS A 461 74.26 12.00 82.55
C LYS A 461 75.66 11.45 82.29
N ILE A 462 75.97 11.08 81.04
CA ILE A 462 77.32 10.68 80.63
C ILE A 462 78.27 11.87 80.75
N ALA A 463 77.87 13.07 80.36
CA ALA A 463 78.69 14.27 80.51
C ALA A 463 78.98 14.59 81.98
N GLU A 464 77.95 14.52 82.85
CA GLU A 464 78.09 14.67 84.31
C GLU A 464 79.06 13.62 84.89
N LEU A 465 78.91 12.34 84.52
CA LEU A 465 79.81 11.28 84.96
C LEU A 465 81.25 11.49 84.46
N ARG A 466 81.43 12.06 83.26
CA ARG A 466 82.77 12.42 82.75
C ARG A 466 83.39 13.56 83.54
N THR A 467 82.61 14.57 83.93
CA THR A 467 83.10 15.65 84.78
C THR A 467 83.46 15.15 86.17
N GLU A 468 82.64 14.27 86.75
CA GLU A 468 82.92 13.63 88.03
C GLU A 468 84.19 12.77 87.97
N LEU A 469 84.35 11.99 86.89
CA LEU A 469 85.56 11.20 86.66
C LEU A 469 86.81 12.08 86.54
N GLU A 470 86.72 13.22 85.87
CA GLU A 470 87.84 14.15 85.77
C GLU A 470 88.13 14.84 87.11
N HIS A 471 87.09 15.13 87.90
CA HIS A 471 87.25 15.62 89.27
C HIS A 471 87.99 14.60 90.14
N GLU A 472 87.54 13.35 90.17
CA GLU A 472 88.21 12.23 90.86
C GLU A 472 89.65 12.03 90.40
N ARG A 473 89.92 12.13 89.09
CA ARG A 473 91.30 12.09 88.55
C ARG A 473 92.15 13.25 89.03
N SER A 474 91.57 14.44 89.15
CA SER A 474 92.27 15.63 89.66
C SER A 474 92.56 15.51 91.16
N GLU A 475 91.63 14.99 91.95
CA GLU A 475 91.81 14.72 93.37
C GLU A 475 92.88 13.64 93.58
N LYS A 476 92.82 12.55 92.81
CA LYS A 476 93.88 11.53 92.78
C LYS A 476 95.26 12.15 92.49
N ARG A 477 95.36 13.06 91.52
CA ARG A 477 96.62 13.73 91.16
C ARG A 477 97.14 14.59 92.31
N LYS A 478 96.28 15.35 93.00
CA LYS A 478 96.65 16.12 94.20
C LYS A 478 97.15 15.22 95.33
N LEU A 479 96.50 14.07 95.53
CA LEU A 479 96.93 13.05 96.50
C LEU A 479 98.28 12.42 96.12
N GLU A 480 98.52 12.15 94.84
CA GLU A 480 99.80 11.67 94.32
C GLU A 480 100.91 12.73 94.47
N GLU A 481 100.61 14.01 94.21
CA GLU A 481 101.53 15.14 94.42
C GLU A 481 101.89 15.30 95.92
N ALA A 482 100.90 15.25 96.82
CA ALA A 482 101.12 15.28 98.26
C ALA A 482 101.91 14.06 98.77
N TYR A 483 101.68 12.88 98.19
CA TYR A 483 102.45 11.68 98.49
C TYR A 483 103.92 11.84 98.09
N GLU A 484 104.19 12.42 96.92
CA GLU A 484 105.56 12.63 96.44
C GLU A 484 106.28 13.73 97.23
N GLU A 485 105.58 14.78 97.70
CA GLU A 485 106.12 15.76 98.64
C GLU A 485 106.57 15.10 99.96
N VAL A 486 105.71 14.29 100.59
CA VAL A 486 106.07 13.56 101.83
C VAL A 486 107.23 12.60 101.60
N LYS A 487 107.25 11.90 100.46
CA LYS A 487 108.34 11.00 100.09
C LYS A 487 109.67 11.75 99.91
N ASN A 488 109.65 12.94 99.31
CA ASN A 488 110.85 13.78 99.17
C ASN A 488 111.30 14.36 100.52
N GLU A 489 110.37 14.71 101.41
CA GLU A 489 110.66 15.15 102.79
C GLU A 489 111.32 14.03 103.64
N VAL A 490 110.93 12.77 103.41
CA VAL A 490 111.60 11.59 103.99
C VAL A 490 112.99 11.33 103.39
N MET A 491 113.17 11.63 102.09
CA MET A 491 114.42 11.40 101.37
C MET A 491 115.50 12.46 101.67
N GLU A 492 115.12 13.70 102.02
CA GLU A 492 116.07 14.74 102.47
C GLU A 492 116.50 14.61 103.94
N LEU A 493 115.74 13.90 104.78
CA LEU A 493 116.06 13.68 106.20
C LEU A 493 116.89 12.41 106.48
N THR A 494 117.31 11.66 105.45
CA THR A 494 118.01 10.36 105.61
C THR A 494 119.23 10.20 104.70
N SER A 495 120.16 11.16 104.71
CA SER A 495 121.44 11.02 103.98
C SER A 495 122.72 11.31 104.76
N GLU A 496 122.71 11.52 106.08
CA GLU A 496 123.91 11.52 106.91
C GLU A 496 123.63 10.96 108.31
N ASN A 497 124.30 9.83 108.63
CA ASN A 497 124.53 9.26 109.97
C ASN A 497 123.65 8.09 110.49
N GLU A 498 123.87 6.86 109.99
CA GLU A 498 123.60 5.65 110.80
C GLU A 498 124.36 4.36 110.40
N GLU A 499 125.11 4.36 109.28
CA GLU A 499 126.06 3.27 108.95
C GLU A 499 127.20 3.12 109.98
N ALA A 500 127.39 4.10 110.88
CA ALA A 500 128.34 4.02 111.99
C ALA A 500 127.81 3.24 113.23
N THR A 501 126.51 2.95 113.32
CA THR A 501 125.87 2.37 114.52
C THR A 501 125.71 0.85 114.41
N ILE A 502 125.66 0.30 113.19
CA ILE A 502 125.45 -1.14 112.96
C ILE A 502 126.74 -1.96 113.19
N GLN A 503 127.94 -1.38 112.98
CA GLN A 503 129.20 -2.11 113.18
C GLN A 503 129.64 -2.19 114.65
N LYS A 504 129.35 -1.18 115.49
CA LYS A 504 129.73 -1.19 116.93
C LYS A 504 128.93 -2.20 117.75
N LEU A 505 127.69 -2.51 117.37
CA LEU A 505 126.85 -3.52 118.04
C LEU A 505 127.28 -4.96 117.73
N GLN A 506 128.02 -5.21 116.66
CA GLN A 506 128.54 -6.55 116.34
C GLN A 506 129.81 -6.91 117.14
N ASP A 507 130.61 -5.92 117.56
CA ASP A 507 131.82 -6.15 118.36
C ASP A 507 131.51 -6.36 119.86
N GLU A 508 130.53 -5.66 120.45
CA GLU A 508 130.12 -5.87 121.87
C GLU A 508 129.49 -7.25 122.15
N ILE A 509 128.85 -7.86 121.14
CA ILE A 509 128.31 -9.23 121.24
C ILE A 509 129.43 -10.28 121.28
N LYS A 510 130.60 -9.97 120.69
CA LYS A 510 131.75 -10.87 120.66
C LYS A 510 132.45 -10.93 122.03
N ASP A 511 132.57 -9.80 122.71
CA ASP A 511 133.22 -9.70 124.03
C ASP A 511 132.36 -10.32 125.15
N SER A 512 131.04 -10.17 125.09
CA SER A 512 130.10 -10.75 126.07
C SER A 512 130.07 -12.29 126.06
N LYS A 513 130.35 -12.92 124.91
CA LYS A 513 130.44 -14.39 124.79
C LYS A 513 131.76 -14.98 125.31
N ALA A 514 132.80 -14.16 125.50
CA ALA A 514 134.11 -14.63 126.00
C ALA A 514 134.14 -14.80 127.53
N ILE A 515 133.42 -13.97 128.27
CA ILE A 515 133.42 -13.93 129.76
C ILE A 515 132.79 -15.19 130.38
N LEU A 516 131.84 -15.81 129.68
CA LEU A 516 131.08 -16.96 130.15
C LEU A 516 131.84 -18.30 130.04
N LYS A 517 133.02 -18.34 129.42
CA LYS A 517 133.81 -19.56 129.23
C LYS A 517 134.82 -19.83 130.37
N CYS A 518 135.05 -21.11 130.68
CA CYS A 518 135.95 -21.60 131.71
C CYS A 518 137.42 -21.26 131.39
N GLY A 519 138.12 -20.61 132.30
CA GLY A 519 139.52 -20.16 132.09
C GLY A 519 140.57 -21.28 131.98
N VAL A 520 140.19 -22.55 132.07
CA VAL A 520 141.09 -23.70 131.92
C VAL A 520 140.99 -24.33 130.53
N CYS A 521 139.80 -24.34 129.93
CA CYS A 521 139.59 -24.93 128.60
C CYS A 521 139.14 -23.94 127.53
N PHE A 522 138.80 -22.70 127.89
CA PHE A 522 138.32 -21.63 126.99
C PHE A 522 137.13 -22.00 126.10
N ASP A 523 136.40 -23.05 126.48
CA ASP A 523 135.37 -23.67 125.65
C ASP A 523 134.06 -23.85 126.42
N ARG A 524 134.11 -24.57 127.54
CA ARG A 524 132.93 -24.90 128.35
C ARG A 524 132.51 -23.76 129.28
N PRO A 525 131.22 -23.59 129.59
CA PRO A 525 130.76 -22.60 130.54
C PRO A 525 131.25 -22.88 131.96
N LYS A 526 131.22 -21.86 132.82
CA LYS A 526 131.54 -21.96 134.24
C LYS A 526 130.34 -22.58 135.00
N GLU A 527 130.56 -23.67 135.73
CA GLU A 527 129.52 -24.50 136.36
C GLU A 527 129.79 -24.81 137.84
N VAL A 528 131.04 -24.69 138.29
CA VAL A 528 131.44 -25.00 139.68
C VAL A 528 132.26 -23.86 140.26
N VAL A 529 132.14 -23.68 141.57
CA VAL A 529 132.93 -22.73 142.35
C VAL A 529 133.74 -23.45 143.43
N ILE A 530 135.00 -23.05 143.59
CA ILE A 530 135.83 -23.48 144.72
C ILE A 530 135.57 -22.53 145.89
N THR A 531 134.85 -22.97 146.92
CA THR A 531 134.35 -22.10 148.00
C THR A 531 135.44 -21.48 148.88
N LYS A 532 136.67 -21.99 148.80
CA LYS A 532 137.85 -21.43 149.48
C LYS A 532 138.39 -20.16 148.83
N CYS A 533 138.20 -19.97 147.53
CA CYS A 533 138.78 -18.84 146.77
C CYS A 533 137.80 -18.19 145.77
N PHE A 534 136.56 -18.67 145.72
CA PHE A 534 135.46 -18.19 144.88
C PHE A 534 135.73 -18.12 143.37
N HIS A 535 136.77 -18.79 142.87
CA HIS A 535 137.00 -18.90 141.42
C HIS A 535 136.07 -19.95 140.78
N LEU A 536 135.54 -19.61 139.60
CA LEU A 536 134.59 -20.43 138.84
C LEU A 536 135.21 -21.10 137.62
N PHE A 537 134.88 -22.38 137.41
CA PHE A 537 135.37 -23.20 136.32
C PHE A 537 134.28 -24.18 135.87
N CYS A 538 134.51 -24.95 134.79
CA CYS A 538 133.60 -26.05 134.42
C CYS A 538 133.82 -27.26 135.33
N SER A 539 132.78 -28.07 135.56
CA SER A 539 132.86 -29.18 136.52
C SER A 539 133.94 -30.19 136.13
N THR A 540 134.06 -30.47 134.83
CA THR A 540 135.02 -31.42 134.25
C THR A 540 136.48 -31.06 134.54
N CYS A 541 136.83 -29.76 134.51
CA CYS A 541 138.22 -29.33 134.72
C CYS A 541 138.63 -29.42 136.20
N ILE A 542 137.70 -29.17 137.13
CA ILE A 542 137.98 -29.28 138.56
C ILE A 542 137.94 -30.73 139.03
N GLN A 543 137.01 -31.53 138.51
CA GLN A 543 136.94 -32.96 138.79
C GLN A 543 138.20 -33.70 138.34
N ARG A 544 138.74 -33.37 137.16
CA ARG A 544 140.02 -33.92 136.68
C ARG A 544 141.20 -33.56 137.58
N ASN A 545 141.25 -32.35 138.14
CA ASN A 545 142.30 -31.95 139.09
C ASN A 545 142.20 -32.71 140.42
N LEU A 546 140.98 -32.97 140.90
CA LEU A 546 140.72 -33.74 142.10
C LEU A 546 141.12 -35.22 141.93
N GLU A 547 140.83 -35.81 140.77
CA GLU A 547 141.22 -37.18 140.40
C GLU A 547 142.76 -37.33 140.33
N LEU A 548 143.45 -36.36 139.73
CA LEU A 548 144.91 -36.34 139.62
C LEU A 548 145.62 -35.93 140.94
N ARG A 549 144.89 -35.75 142.04
CA ARG A 549 145.38 -35.31 143.36
C ARG A 549 146.10 -33.95 143.37
N HIS A 550 145.93 -33.13 142.33
CA HIS A 550 146.42 -31.75 142.29
C HIS A 550 145.44 -30.83 143.03
N ARG A 551 145.47 -30.91 144.37
CA ARG A 551 144.58 -30.18 145.29
C ARG A 551 144.95 -28.70 145.44
N LYS A 552 145.11 -27.98 144.33
CA LYS A 552 145.36 -26.52 144.27
C LYS A 552 144.53 -25.88 143.16
N CYS A 553 143.93 -24.73 143.43
CA CYS A 553 143.12 -24.02 142.45
C CYS A 553 143.96 -23.61 141.22
N PRO A 554 143.51 -23.87 139.97
CA PRO A 554 144.23 -23.44 138.76
C PRO A 554 144.37 -21.92 138.64
N GLY A 555 143.42 -21.16 139.20
CA GLY A 555 143.40 -19.70 139.10
C GLY A 555 144.28 -18.98 140.12
N CYS A 556 144.45 -19.54 141.32
CA CYS A 556 145.16 -18.83 142.40
C CYS A 556 146.02 -19.71 143.31
N GLY A 557 146.12 -21.01 143.05
CA GLY A 557 146.99 -21.93 143.79
C GLY A 557 146.51 -22.33 145.20
N THR A 558 145.39 -21.78 145.68
CA THR A 558 144.84 -22.08 147.01
C THR A 558 144.48 -23.57 147.12
N PRO A 559 144.92 -24.26 148.19
CA PRO A 559 144.61 -25.68 148.36
C PRO A 559 143.12 -25.92 148.65
N PHE A 560 142.51 -26.90 147.97
CA PHE A 560 141.08 -27.25 148.11
C PHE A 560 140.85 -28.76 148.06
N GLY A 561 139.82 -29.25 148.76
CA GLY A 561 139.39 -30.65 148.74
C GLY A 561 138.02 -30.86 148.05
N GLN A 562 137.57 -32.11 147.95
CA GLN A 562 136.27 -32.47 147.35
C GLN A 562 135.11 -31.72 148.02
N ASN A 563 135.18 -31.53 149.34
CA ASN A 563 134.14 -30.85 150.13
C ASN A 563 134.09 -29.33 149.90
N ASP A 564 135.10 -28.76 149.22
CA ASP A 564 135.23 -27.33 148.94
C ASP A 564 134.75 -26.95 147.52
N VAL A 565 134.17 -27.90 146.76
CA VAL A 565 133.63 -27.65 145.42
C VAL A 565 132.10 -27.71 145.48
N ARG A 566 131.44 -26.65 145.00
CA ARG A 566 129.98 -26.60 144.88
C ARG A 566 129.55 -26.22 143.47
N GLU A 567 128.44 -26.77 143.01
CA GLU A 567 127.82 -26.39 141.74
C GLU A 567 127.14 -25.03 141.82
N VAL A 568 127.23 -24.27 140.72
CA VAL A 568 126.61 -22.95 140.54
C VAL A 568 125.97 -22.91 139.16
N LYS A 569 124.70 -22.48 139.09
CA LYS A 569 124.04 -22.13 137.82
C LYS A 569 124.20 -20.64 137.57
N ILE A 570 124.74 -20.26 136.42
CA ILE A 570 124.97 -18.88 135.96
C ILE A 570 123.96 -18.53 134.87
#